data_AF-A0A838FEE5-F1
#
_entry.id   AF-A0A838FEE5-F1
#
_cell.length_a   1.000
_cell.length_b   1.000
_cell.length_c   1.000
_cell.angle_alpha   90.00
_cell.angle_beta   90.00
_cell.angle_gamma   90.00
#
_symmetry.space_group_name_H-M   'P 1'
#
loop_
_entity.id
_entity.type
_entity.pdbx_description
1 polymer ?
#
loop_
_entity_poly.entity_id
_entity_poly.type
_entity_poly.pdbx_seq_one_letter_code
_entity_poly.pdbx_strand_id
1 'polypeptide(L)'
;MDQLLQFTDRGIYCEAGDFYIDPWKPVNRAVITHAHSDHAYRGHNLYLAHPKSVPVLKYRLGGDIQVQSMDYMESLSHNGVAISLHPAGHIVGSSQVRVEYQGEVWVASGDYKTQDDGLSTPYEPVKCNAFISESTFGLPIFQWRSQQSIFDQLHQWWRKNQDEGTASVILCYALGKAQRILSGIDTSIGPVFAHGAIANINDLMISAGEPLPEVLRITA
;
A
#
# COMPACT_ATOMS: atom_id res chain seq x y z
N MET A 1 3.43 -21.33 25.92
CA MET A 1 4.14 -20.85 24.73
C MET A 1 3.59 -19.48 24.45
N ASP A 2 4.46 -18.49 24.40
CA ASP A 2 4.08 -17.14 23.99
C ASP A 2 3.73 -17.14 22.50
N GLN A 3 2.80 -16.27 22.10
CA GLN A 3 2.31 -16.19 20.71
C GLN A 3 3.45 -15.75 19.78
N LEU A 4 3.49 -16.29 18.54
CA LEU A 4 4.52 -15.96 17.54
C LEU A 4 4.56 -14.46 17.21
N LEU A 5 3.39 -13.82 17.12
CA LEU A 5 3.25 -12.37 16.97
C LEU A 5 2.46 -11.78 18.13
N GLN A 6 2.94 -10.67 18.68
CA GLN A 6 2.34 -9.99 19.82
C GLN A 6 2.20 -8.49 19.58
N PHE A 7 1.10 -7.90 20.04
CA PHE A 7 0.95 -6.45 20.04
C PHE A 7 1.73 -5.82 21.20
N THR A 8 2.49 -4.79 20.89
CA THR A 8 3.29 -4.02 21.85
C THR A 8 2.96 -2.53 21.74
N ASP A 9 3.58 -1.72 22.60
CA ASP A 9 3.49 -0.26 22.51
C ASP A 9 4.32 0.34 21.35
N ARG A 10 4.92 -0.51 20.50
CA ARG A 10 5.71 -0.14 19.31
C ARG A 10 5.14 -0.67 18.00
N GLY A 11 4.34 -1.73 18.00
CA GLY A 11 3.94 -2.46 16.78
C GLY A 11 3.63 -3.93 17.05
N ILE A 12 3.52 -4.73 15.99
CA ILE A 12 3.40 -6.19 16.05
C ILE A 12 4.80 -6.77 16.15
N TYR A 13 5.14 -7.44 17.24
CA TYR A 13 6.47 -7.97 17.52
C TYR A 13 6.55 -9.47 17.31
N CYS A 14 7.60 -9.93 16.63
CA CYS A 14 8.01 -11.33 16.58
C CYS A 14 9.25 -11.50 17.45
N GLU A 15 9.08 -12.06 18.66
CA GLU A 15 10.19 -12.24 19.61
C GLU A 15 11.23 -13.23 19.08
N ALA A 16 10.79 -14.38 18.55
CA ALA A 16 11.69 -15.40 18.00
C ALA A 16 12.55 -14.87 16.83
N GLY A 17 12.01 -13.93 16.06
CA GLY A 17 12.70 -13.29 14.94
C GLY A 17 13.41 -11.99 15.29
N ASP A 18 13.17 -11.41 16.47
CA ASP A 18 13.58 -10.05 16.87
C ASP A 18 13.34 -8.97 15.79
N PHE A 19 12.10 -8.90 15.30
CA PHE A 19 11.66 -7.84 14.37
C PHE A 19 10.22 -7.40 14.65
N TYR A 20 9.87 -6.23 14.14
CA TYR A 20 8.51 -5.70 14.22
C TYR A 20 7.88 -5.60 12.83
N ILE A 21 6.56 -5.76 12.75
CA ILE A 21 5.75 -5.43 11.57
C ILE A 21 5.06 -4.09 11.84
N ASP A 22 5.18 -3.16 10.88
CA ASP A 22 4.66 -1.79 10.92
C ASP A 22 4.84 -1.05 12.27
N PRO A 23 6.07 -0.98 12.81
CA PRO A 23 6.28 -0.31 14.08
C PRO A 23 6.14 1.22 13.99
N TRP A 24 5.47 1.84 14.96
CA TRP A 24 5.32 3.30 15.07
C TRP A 24 6.36 3.99 15.96
N LYS A 25 7.33 3.22 16.48
CA LYS A 25 8.49 3.73 17.23
C LYS A 25 9.79 3.14 16.67
N PRO A 26 10.94 3.82 16.79
CA PRO A 26 12.24 3.30 16.35
C PRO A 26 12.53 1.89 16.89
N VAL A 27 13.01 1.01 16.00
CA VAL A 27 13.35 -0.39 16.28
C VAL A 27 14.53 -0.82 15.41
N ASN A 28 15.15 -1.95 15.72
CA ASN A 28 16.28 -2.43 14.93
C ASN A 28 15.86 -2.94 13.54
N ARG A 29 14.75 -3.68 13.44
CA ARG A 29 14.25 -4.29 12.18
C ARG A 29 12.76 -4.08 12.06
N ALA A 30 12.34 -3.42 10.98
CA ALA A 30 10.94 -3.15 10.66
C ALA A 30 10.58 -3.83 9.34
N VAL A 31 9.59 -4.73 9.36
CA VAL A 31 8.94 -5.24 8.16
C VAL A 31 7.75 -4.33 7.87
N ILE A 32 7.76 -3.69 6.71
CA ILE A 32 6.76 -2.69 6.33
C ILE A 32 5.78 -3.32 5.35
N THR A 33 4.50 -3.36 5.71
CA THR A 33 3.44 -3.87 4.84
C THR A 33 3.27 -2.96 3.63
N HIS A 34 3.24 -1.64 3.83
CA HIS A 34 3.09 -0.66 2.76
C HIS A 34 3.53 0.75 3.16
N ALA A 35 3.65 1.65 2.17
CA ALA A 35 4.26 2.96 2.35
C ALA A 35 3.31 4.09 2.77
N HIS A 36 2.17 3.81 3.43
CA HIS A 36 1.36 4.84 4.11
C HIS A 36 1.97 5.26 5.45
N SER A 37 1.63 6.46 5.94
CA SER A 37 2.38 7.15 7.03
C SER A 37 2.18 6.51 8.40
N ASP A 38 1.05 5.88 8.55
CA ASP A 38 0.57 5.16 9.70
C ASP A 38 1.14 3.74 9.80
N HIS A 39 1.88 3.30 8.77
CA HIS A 39 2.59 2.01 8.74
C HIS A 39 4.12 2.17 8.64
N ALA A 40 4.58 3.22 7.96
CA ALA A 40 6.00 3.45 7.70
C ALA A 40 6.50 4.69 8.46
N TYR A 41 7.19 4.46 9.58
CA TYR A 41 7.77 5.51 10.42
C TYR A 41 9.28 5.61 10.23
N ARG A 42 9.85 6.80 10.45
CA ARG A 42 11.30 7.01 10.38
C ARG A 42 11.96 6.54 11.68
N GLY A 43 13.23 6.15 11.58
CA GLY A 43 14.12 5.91 12.71
C GLY A 43 14.46 4.44 12.97
N HIS A 44 13.94 3.51 12.17
CA HIS A 44 14.37 2.12 12.24
C HIS A 44 15.75 1.95 11.59
N ASN A 45 16.56 1.00 12.09
CA ASN A 45 17.90 0.75 11.54
C ASN A 45 17.85 0.03 10.18
N LEU A 46 16.93 -0.93 10.03
CA LEU A 46 16.70 -1.65 8.78
C LEU A 46 15.20 -1.80 8.51
N TYR A 47 14.82 -1.54 7.27
CA TYR A 47 13.47 -1.75 6.74
C TYR A 47 13.49 -2.95 5.80
N LEU A 48 12.48 -3.81 5.87
CA LEU A 48 12.18 -4.85 4.88
C LEU A 48 10.85 -4.50 4.21
N ALA A 49 10.82 -4.38 2.89
CA ALA A 49 9.60 -4.06 2.15
C ALA A 49 9.64 -4.64 0.73
N HIS A 50 8.50 -4.64 0.04
CA HIS A 50 8.46 -4.98 -1.38
C HIS A 50 9.25 -3.95 -2.23
N PRO A 51 9.97 -4.34 -3.30
CA PRO A 51 10.74 -3.41 -4.14
C PRO A 51 9.94 -2.20 -4.63
N LYS A 52 8.68 -2.42 -5.02
CA LYS A 52 7.77 -1.35 -5.49
C LYS A 52 7.42 -0.31 -4.40
N SER A 53 7.57 -0.64 -3.12
CA SER A 53 7.36 0.31 -2.02
C SER A 53 8.60 1.18 -1.74
N VAL A 54 9.80 0.73 -2.15
CA VAL A 54 11.08 1.38 -1.80
C VAL A 54 11.17 2.84 -2.27
N PRO A 55 10.78 3.23 -3.50
CA PRO A 55 10.85 4.62 -3.94
C PRO A 55 10.02 5.55 -3.07
N VAL A 56 8.81 5.12 -2.72
CA VAL A 56 7.89 5.90 -1.88
C VAL A 56 8.39 5.96 -0.44
N LEU A 57 8.91 4.85 0.11
CA LEU A 57 9.52 4.84 1.44
C LEU A 57 10.69 5.83 1.53
N LYS A 58 11.62 5.81 0.57
CA LYS A 58 12.76 6.74 0.54
C LYS A 58 12.32 8.19 0.37
N TYR A 59 11.33 8.46 -0.47
CA TYR A 59 10.78 9.81 -0.65
C TYR A 59 10.19 10.37 0.66
N ARG A 60 9.49 9.54 1.43
CA ARG A 60 8.79 9.98 2.65
C ARG A 60 9.67 10.00 3.89
N LEU A 61 10.54 9.00 4.05
CA LEU A 61 11.32 8.79 5.27
C LEU A 61 12.76 9.30 5.18
N GLY A 62 13.22 9.66 3.98
CA GLY A 62 14.58 10.10 3.68
C GLY A 62 15.32 9.11 2.78
N GLY A 63 16.14 9.62 1.86
CA GLY A 63 16.88 8.78 0.91
C GLY A 63 17.99 7.92 1.57
N ASP A 64 18.32 8.21 2.82
CA ASP A 64 19.37 7.60 3.64
C ASP A 64 18.92 6.35 4.40
N ILE A 65 17.61 6.05 4.44
CA ILE A 65 17.10 4.84 5.09
C ILE A 65 17.67 3.58 4.45
N GLN A 66 17.99 2.58 5.29
CA GLN A 66 18.46 1.28 4.84
C GLN A 66 17.26 0.37 4.57
N VAL A 67 16.94 0.12 3.30
CA VAL A 67 15.84 -0.76 2.91
C VAL A 67 16.38 -1.99 2.20
N GLN A 68 16.16 -3.15 2.80
CA GLN A 68 16.24 -4.43 2.11
C GLN A 68 14.90 -4.65 1.39
N SER A 69 14.96 -4.95 0.10
CA SER A 69 13.77 -5.32 -0.66
C SER A 69 13.65 -6.84 -0.80
N MET A 70 12.42 -7.34 -0.86
CA MET A 70 12.12 -8.76 -1.11
C MET A 70 10.88 -8.86 -1.98
N ASP A 71 10.95 -9.62 -3.07
CA ASP A 71 9.81 -9.80 -3.96
C ASP A 71 8.73 -10.64 -3.29
N TYR A 72 7.52 -10.60 -3.84
CA TYR A 72 6.46 -11.48 -3.37
C TYR A 72 6.88 -12.95 -3.47
N MET A 73 6.47 -13.73 -2.48
CA MET A 73 6.70 -15.18 -2.38
C MET A 73 8.14 -15.59 -2.12
N GLU A 74 9.08 -14.66 -2.16
CA GLU A 74 10.43 -14.88 -1.64
C GLU A 74 10.40 -15.00 -0.12
N SER A 75 11.34 -15.78 0.43
CA SER A 75 11.44 -16.06 1.85
C SER A 75 12.81 -15.67 2.38
N LEU A 76 12.80 -14.89 3.46
CA LEU A 76 13.97 -14.52 4.25
C LEU A 76 13.92 -15.27 5.59
N SER A 77 14.96 -16.03 5.91
CA SER A 77 15.10 -16.62 7.24
C SER A 77 15.90 -15.70 8.15
N HIS A 78 15.36 -15.41 9.34
CA HIS A 78 16.03 -14.64 10.38
C HIS A 78 15.78 -15.27 11.76
N ASN A 79 16.84 -15.63 12.47
CA ASN A 79 16.78 -16.35 13.75
C ASN A 79 15.90 -17.63 13.72
N GLY A 80 15.86 -18.30 12.57
CA GLY A 80 15.04 -19.50 12.35
C GLY A 80 13.57 -19.22 12.04
N VAL A 81 13.14 -17.95 12.01
CA VAL A 81 11.82 -17.51 11.56
C VAL A 81 11.88 -17.20 10.06
N ALA A 82 10.97 -17.78 9.28
CA ALA A 82 10.81 -17.47 7.86
C ALA A 82 9.81 -16.33 7.67
N ILE A 83 10.20 -15.31 6.92
CA ILE A 83 9.40 -14.12 6.59
C ILE A 83 9.20 -14.10 5.07
N SER A 84 7.97 -13.91 4.61
CA SER A 84 7.66 -13.73 3.18
C SER A 84 6.60 -12.66 2.98
N LEU A 85 6.67 -11.95 1.86
CA LEU A 85 5.69 -10.93 1.46
C LEU A 85 4.72 -11.51 0.44
N HIS A 86 3.43 -11.19 0.59
CA HIS A 86 2.36 -11.68 -0.29
C HIS A 86 1.49 -10.49 -0.72
N PRO A 87 0.90 -10.48 -1.92
CA PRO A 87 0.11 -9.33 -2.38
C PRO A 87 -1.06 -8.97 -1.44
N ALA A 88 -1.18 -7.70 -1.05
CA ALA A 88 -2.33 -7.21 -0.27
C ALA A 88 -3.38 -6.46 -1.12
N GLY A 89 -3.04 -6.09 -2.37
CA GLY A 89 -3.96 -5.39 -3.27
C GLY A 89 -4.41 -4.00 -2.81
N HIS A 90 -3.80 -3.39 -1.78
CA HIS A 90 -4.21 -2.08 -1.26
C HIS A 90 -3.66 -0.92 -2.09
N ILE A 91 -2.34 -0.84 -2.18
CA ILE A 91 -1.58 0.10 -3.01
C ILE A 91 -0.43 -0.64 -3.70
N VAL A 92 0.22 0.00 -4.67
CA VAL A 92 1.39 -0.59 -5.34
C VAL A 92 2.47 -0.96 -4.30
N GLY A 93 2.87 -2.23 -4.29
CA GLY A 93 3.85 -2.79 -3.34
C GLY A 93 3.29 -3.14 -1.95
N SER A 94 1.99 -2.99 -1.70
CA SER A 94 1.39 -3.39 -0.43
C SER A 94 1.41 -4.90 -0.23
N SER A 95 1.86 -5.33 0.94
CA SER A 95 2.16 -6.71 1.26
C SER A 95 1.45 -7.17 2.53
N GLN A 96 0.89 -8.37 2.49
CA GLN A 96 0.69 -9.18 3.69
C GLN A 96 2.06 -9.73 4.11
N VAL A 97 2.31 -9.79 5.41
CA VAL A 97 3.54 -10.35 5.98
C VAL A 97 3.23 -11.71 6.58
N ARG A 98 3.75 -12.77 5.94
CA ARG A 98 3.66 -14.14 6.43
C ARG A 98 4.90 -14.45 7.25
N VAL A 99 4.69 -14.91 8.48
CA VAL A 99 5.72 -15.30 9.46
C VAL A 99 5.52 -16.76 9.82
N GLU A 100 6.55 -17.58 9.65
CA GLU A 100 6.51 -19.01 9.96
C GLU A 100 7.64 -19.38 10.91
N TYR A 101 7.30 -20.10 11.98
CA TYR A 101 8.26 -20.63 12.94
C TYR A 101 7.80 -22.00 13.43
N GLN A 102 8.66 -23.02 13.31
CA GLN A 102 8.40 -24.39 13.78
C GLN A 102 7.05 -24.98 13.29
N GLY A 103 6.63 -24.63 12.08
CA GLY A 103 5.38 -25.10 11.46
C GLY A 103 4.12 -24.29 11.84
N GLU A 104 4.24 -23.31 12.73
CA GLU A 104 3.17 -22.34 13.02
C GLU A 104 3.30 -21.14 12.09
N VAL A 105 2.19 -20.76 11.42
CA VAL A 105 2.13 -19.69 10.43
C VAL A 105 1.18 -18.59 10.88
N TRP A 106 1.70 -17.38 11.01
CA TRP A 106 0.92 -16.17 11.23
C TRP A 106 1.00 -15.26 10.01
N VAL A 107 -0.08 -14.56 9.71
CA VAL A 107 -0.12 -13.56 8.64
C VAL A 107 -0.67 -12.27 9.20
N ALA A 108 0.09 -11.17 9.04
CA ALA A 108 -0.42 -9.83 9.23
C ALA A 108 -0.81 -9.25 7.87
N SER A 109 -2.07 -8.86 7.72
CA SER A 109 -2.61 -8.42 6.42
C SER A 109 -2.02 -7.10 5.94
N GLY A 110 -1.62 -6.22 6.88
CA GLY A 110 -1.57 -4.79 6.61
C GLY A 110 -2.96 -4.28 6.21
N ASP A 111 -3.00 -3.18 5.48
CA ASP A 111 -4.21 -2.79 4.75
C ASP A 111 -4.34 -3.65 3.49
N TYR A 112 -5.54 -4.12 3.18
CA TYR A 112 -5.76 -4.96 2.02
C TYR A 112 -7.09 -4.69 1.32
N LYS A 113 -7.15 -5.02 0.04
CA LYS A 113 -8.36 -4.91 -0.78
C LYS A 113 -8.50 -6.17 -1.62
N THR A 114 -9.64 -6.84 -1.50
CA THR A 114 -9.93 -8.09 -2.20
C THR A 114 -10.37 -7.90 -3.65
N GLN A 115 -10.86 -6.71 -4.00
CA GLN A 115 -11.22 -6.38 -5.38
C GLN A 115 -9.98 -5.94 -6.14
N ASP A 116 -9.71 -6.61 -7.27
CA ASP A 116 -8.71 -6.17 -8.24
C ASP A 116 -9.09 -4.79 -8.80
N ASP A 117 -8.17 -3.83 -8.72
CA ASP A 117 -8.34 -2.48 -9.24
C ASP A 117 -7.58 -2.20 -10.53
N GLY A 118 -6.83 -3.19 -11.05
CA GLY A 118 -6.01 -3.05 -12.25
C GLY A 118 -4.73 -2.24 -12.06
N LEU A 119 -4.38 -1.86 -10.82
CA LEU A 119 -3.19 -1.08 -10.48
C LEU A 119 -2.26 -1.84 -9.52
N SER A 120 -2.81 -2.26 -8.39
CA SER A 120 -2.07 -3.02 -7.38
C SER A 120 -2.09 -4.51 -7.70
N THR A 121 -1.03 -5.25 -7.38
CA THR A 121 -1.03 -6.72 -7.52
C THR A 121 -2.21 -7.28 -6.71
N PRO A 122 -3.12 -8.08 -7.33
CA PRO A 122 -4.34 -8.52 -6.67
C PRO A 122 -4.06 -9.26 -5.36
N TYR A 123 -4.91 -9.04 -4.36
CA TYR A 123 -4.85 -9.75 -3.09
C TYR A 123 -4.97 -11.27 -3.30
N GLU A 124 -4.09 -12.03 -2.65
CA GLU A 124 -4.17 -13.50 -2.60
C GLU A 124 -4.24 -13.98 -1.15
N PRO A 125 -5.26 -14.78 -0.76
CA PRO A 125 -5.37 -15.25 0.61
C PRO A 125 -4.25 -16.23 0.96
N VAL A 126 -3.58 -15.99 2.09
CA VAL A 126 -2.48 -16.83 2.57
C VAL A 126 -2.98 -17.82 3.61
N LYS A 127 -2.73 -19.11 3.39
CA LYS A 127 -3.06 -20.16 4.36
C LYS A 127 -2.20 -19.99 5.62
N CYS A 128 -2.85 -19.88 6.78
CA CYS A 128 -2.20 -19.62 8.06
C CYS A 128 -2.98 -20.23 9.23
N ASN A 129 -2.33 -20.30 10.39
CA ASN A 129 -2.95 -20.69 11.67
C ASN A 129 -3.63 -19.49 12.34
N ALA A 130 -3.02 -18.30 12.23
CA ALA A 130 -3.57 -17.05 12.74
C ALA A 130 -3.45 -15.94 11.69
N PHE A 131 -4.51 -15.15 11.55
CA PHE A 131 -4.60 -14.04 10.61
C PHE A 131 -4.92 -12.75 11.37
N ILE A 132 -3.97 -11.82 11.39
CA ILE A 132 -4.14 -10.47 11.95
C ILE A 132 -4.66 -9.59 10.81
N SER A 133 -5.94 -9.27 10.84
CA SER A 133 -6.62 -8.46 9.83
C SER A 133 -6.75 -7.01 10.27
N GLU A 134 -6.62 -6.08 9.32
CA GLU A 134 -7.23 -4.75 9.47
C GLU A 134 -8.76 -4.86 9.57
N SER A 135 -9.40 -3.80 10.07
CA SER A 135 -10.87 -3.77 10.25
C SER A 135 -11.47 -2.39 9.94
N THR A 136 -10.83 -1.63 9.04
CA THR A 136 -11.26 -0.28 8.63
C THR A 136 -12.73 -0.27 8.22
N PHE A 137 -13.17 -1.34 7.55
CA PHE A 137 -14.55 -1.54 7.13
C PHE A 137 -15.17 -2.81 7.73
N GLY A 138 -14.81 -3.18 8.96
CA GLY A 138 -15.25 -4.40 9.62
C GLY A 138 -16.74 -4.46 10.01
N LEU A 139 -17.48 -3.36 9.86
CA LEU A 139 -18.92 -3.32 10.12
C LEU A 139 -19.73 -3.69 8.86
N PRO A 140 -20.85 -4.43 9.00
CA PRO A 140 -21.65 -4.92 7.86
C PRO A 140 -22.37 -3.83 7.06
N ILE A 141 -22.32 -2.58 7.54
CA ILE A 141 -22.90 -1.41 6.87
C ILE A 141 -22.08 -0.95 5.65
N PHE A 142 -20.81 -1.35 5.56
CA PHE A 142 -19.94 -0.96 4.46
C PHE A 142 -20.20 -1.86 3.24
N GLN A 143 -21.10 -1.41 2.38
CA GLN A 143 -21.44 -2.06 1.12
C GLN A 143 -20.97 -1.20 -0.05
N TRP A 144 -20.06 -1.74 -0.86
CA TRP A 144 -19.45 -1.02 -1.96
C TRP A 144 -20.18 -1.30 -3.27
N ARG A 145 -20.43 -0.23 -4.04
CA ARG A 145 -20.83 -0.35 -5.44
C ARG A 145 -19.66 -0.89 -6.26
N SER A 146 -19.95 -1.51 -7.40
CA SER A 146 -18.90 -1.97 -8.30
C SER A 146 -18.00 -0.82 -8.76
N GLN A 147 -16.71 -1.10 -8.95
CA GLN A 147 -15.75 -0.13 -9.45
C GLN A 147 -16.22 0.50 -10.77
N GLN A 148 -16.72 -0.32 -11.70
CA GLN A 148 -17.26 0.16 -12.97
C GLN A 148 -18.38 1.19 -12.79
N SER A 149 -19.35 0.91 -11.92
CA SER A 149 -20.47 1.82 -11.68
C SER A 149 -20.02 3.18 -11.11
N ILE A 150 -18.97 3.19 -10.28
CA ILE A 150 -18.39 4.43 -9.76
C ILE A 150 -17.69 5.21 -10.87
N PHE A 151 -16.90 4.56 -11.71
CA PHE A 151 -16.23 5.23 -12.84
C PHE A 151 -17.22 5.72 -13.90
N ASP A 152 -18.28 4.98 -14.20
CA ASP A 152 -19.34 5.44 -15.11
C ASP A 152 -20.00 6.73 -14.62
N GLN A 153 -20.33 6.79 -13.32
CA GLN A 153 -20.86 8.00 -12.69
C GLN A 153 -19.85 9.14 -12.72
N LEU A 154 -18.57 8.86 -12.47
CA LEU A 154 -17.51 9.85 -12.49
C LEU A 154 -17.34 10.44 -13.90
N HIS A 155 -17.35 9.61 -14.94
CA HIS A 155 -17.27 10.03 -16.33
C HIS A 155 -18.47 10.86 -16.75
N GLN A 156 -19.69 10.46 -16.34
CA GLN A 156 -20.90 11.21 -16.63
C GLN A 156 -20.86 12.60 -15.96
N TRP A 157 -20.45 12.65 -14.70
CA TRP A 157 -20.29 13.90 -13.97
C TRP A 157 -19.24 14.82 -14.61
N TRP A 158 -18.09 14.26 -15.02
CA TRP A 158 -17.04 15.02 -15.67
C TRP A 158 -17.50 15.61 -17.01
N ARG A 159 -18.13 14.82 -17.89
CA ARG A 159 -18.69 15.30 -19.16
C ARG A 159 -19.71 16.42 -18.95
N LYS A 160 -20.61 16.25 -17.97
CA LYS A 160 -21.59 17.29 -17.65
C LYS A 160 -20.94 18.61 -17.25
N ASN A 161 -19.94 18.58 -16.38
CA ASN A 161 -19.24 19.80 -15.96
C ASN A 161 -18.51 20.46 -17.15
N GLN A 162 -17.95 19.66 -18.06
CA GLN A 162 -17.33 20.15 -19.30
C GLN A 162 -18.36 20.85 -20.20
N ASP A 163 -19.54 20.27 -20.40
CA ASP A 163 -20.64 20.89 -21.18
C ASP A 163 -21.11 22.22 -20.57
N GLU A 164 -21.02 22.35 -19.24
CA GLU A 164 -21.34 23.56 -18.48
C GLU A 164 -20.16 24.54 -18.36
N GLY A 165 -19.01 24.26 -18.98
CA GLY A 165 -17.82 25.13 -18.94
C GLY A 165 -17.14 25.22 -17.57
N THR A 166 -17.32 24.21 -16.71
CA THR A 166 -16.83 24.18 -15.33
C THR A 166 -15.80 23.07 -15.11
N ALA A 167 -14.76 23.34 -14.31
CA ALA A 167 -13.74 22.35 -13.96
C ALA A 167 -14.25 21.33 -12.92
N SER A 168 -13.87 20.06 -13.08
CA SER A 168 -14.14 19.00 -12.11
C SER A 168 -12.97 18.85 -11.13
N VAL A 169 -13.23 18.86 -9.82
CA VAL A 169 -12.20 18.74 -8.78
C VAL A 169 -12.47 17.52 -7.91
N ILE A 170 -11.49 16.62 -7.79
CA ILE A 170 -11.55 15.44 -6.92
C ILE A 170 -10.49 15.57 -5.83
N LEU A 171 -10.91 15.44 -4.57
CA LEU A 171 -10.00 15.40 -3.43
C LEU A 171 -9.74 13.94 -3.06
N CYS A 172 -8.46 13.56 -2.98
CA CYS A 172 -8.05 12.19 -2.65
C CYS A 172 -6.65 12.16 -2.02
N TYR A 173 -6.30 11.02 -1.40
CA TYR A 173 -4.97 10.79 -0.88
C TYR A 173 -3.93 10.75 -2.00
N ALA A 174 -2.77 11.35 -1.76
CA ALA A 174 -1.68 11.44 -2.72
C ALA A 174 -1.07 10.09 -3.11
N LEU A 175 -1.16 9.08 -2.23
CA LEU A 175 -0.71 7.71 -2.47
C LEU A 175 -1.91 6.74 -2.36
N GLY A 176 -2.08 5.90 -3.38
CA GLY A 176 -3.14 4.90 -3.48
C GLY A 176 -4.38 5.43 -4.21
N LYS A 177 -5.16 6.30 -3.56
CA LYS A 177 -6.45 6.76 -4.13
C LYS A 177 -6.28 7.57 -5.41
N ALA A 178 -5.34 8.51 -5.45
CA ALA A 178 -5.09 9.31 -6.65
C ALA A 178 -4.73 8.42 -7.84
N GLN A 179 -3.80 7.48 -7.65
CA GLN A 179 -3.36 6.57 -8.72
C GLN A 179 -4.48 5.64 -9.18
N ARG A 180 -5.28 5.09 -8.25
CA ARG A 180 -6.43 4.26 -8.61
C ARG A 180 -7.47 5.02 -9.44
N ILE A 181 -7.72 6.29 -9.10
CA ILE A 181 -8.61 7.14 -9.90
C ILE A 181 -8.02 7.35 -11.28
N LEU A 182 -6.74 7.72 -11.38
CA LEU A 182 -6.05 7.94 -12.65
C LEU A 182 -6.11 6.69 -13.55
N SER A 183 -5.84 5.51 -13.02
CA SER A 183 -5.88 4.25 -13.78
C SER A 183 -7.27 3.86 -14.28
N GLY A 184 -8.35 4.40 -13.70
CA GLY A 184 -9.72 4.05 -14.08
C GLY A 184 -10.49 5.13 -14.84
N ILE A 185 -9.95 6.34 -14.97
CA ILE A 185 -10.60 7.41 -15.74
C ILE A 185 -10.31 7.32 -17.23
N ASP A 186 -11.31 7.68 -18.04
CA ASP A 186 -11.19 7.88 -19.48
C ASP A 186 -10.58 9.27 -19.75
N THR A 187 -9.27 9.30 -20.00
CA THR A 187 -8.52 10.54 -20.26
C THR A 187 -8.87 11.21 -21.60
N SER A 188 -9.70 10.57 -22.45
CA SER A 188 -10.20 11.21 -23.67
C SER A 188 -11.29 12.27 -23.41
N ILE A 189 -11.89 12.26 -22.21
CA ILE A 189 -12.91 13.26 -21.82
C ILE A 189 -12.28 14.65 -21.71
N GLY A 190 -11.04 14.75 -21.23
CA GLY A 190 -10.34 16.03 -21.12
C GLY A 190 -9.00 15.93 -20.42
N PRO A 191 -8.27 17.06 -20.32
CA PRO A 191 -6.99 17.09 -19.64
C PRO A 191 -7.14 16.81 -18.14
N VAL A 192 -6.19 16.05 -17.60
CA VAL A 192 -6.14 15.71 -16.18
C VAL A 192 -5.02 16.48 -15.52
N PHE A 193 -5.34 17.22 -14.46
CA PHE A 193 -4.37 17.99 -13.69
C PHE A 193 -4.11 17.35 -12.33
N ALA A 194 -2.87 17.42 -11.87
CA ALA A 194 -2.47 16.90 -10.56
C ALA A 194 -1.80 17.98 -9.72
N HIS A 195 -2.23 18.10 -8.46
CA HIS A 195 -1.51 18.88 -7.46
C HIS A 195 -0.10 18.29 -7.24
N GLY A 196 0.89 19.12 -6.89
CA GLY A 196 2.28 18.71 -6.75
C GLY A 196 2.51 17.52 -5.81
N ALA A 197 1.69 17.38 -4.77
CA ALA A 197 1.73 16.23 -3.86
C ALA A 197 1.41 14.89 -4.55
N ILE A 198 0.49 14.89 -5.52
CA ILE A 198 0.13 13.70 -6.32
C ILE A 198 1.17 13.51 -7.42
N ALA A 199 1.53 14.58 -8.13
CA ALA A 199 2.50 14.53 -9.23
C ALA A 199 3.85 13.93 -8.78
N ASN A 200 4.37 14.36 -7.63
CA ASN A 200 5.63 13.81 -7.09
C ASN A 200 5.57 12.29 -6.86
N ILE A 201 4.44 11.76 -6.37
CA ILE A 201 4.28 10.32 -6.16
C ILE A 201 4.13 9.59 -7.50
N ASN A 202 3.37 10.16 -8.43
CA ASN A 202 3.23 9.60 -9.77
C ASN A 202 4.58 9.51 -10.48
N ASP A 203 5.39 10.58 -10.44
CA ASP A 203 6.72 10.63 -11.06
C ASP A 203 7.62 9.50 -10.53
N LEU A 204 7.58 9.25 -9.21
CA LEU A 204 8.32 8.15 -8.57
C LEU A 204 7.82 6.78 -9.02
N MET A 205 6.51 6.58 -9.09
CA MET A 205 5.89 5.32 -9.49
C MET A 205 6.15 5.02 -10.98
N ILE A 206 6.02 6.03 -11.86
CA ILE A 206 6.33 5.93 -13.29
C ILE A 206 7.82 5.61 -13.48
N SER A 207 8.70 6.30 -12.76
CA SER A 207 10.15 6.01 -12.79
C SER A 207 10.48 4.59 -12.30
N ALA A 208 9.62 4.01 -11.46
CA ALA A 208 9.70 2.62 -11.00
C ALA A 208 8.97 1.61 -11.93
N GLY A 209 8.44 2.07 -13.06
CA GLY A 209 7.82 1.22 -14.09
C GLY A 209 6.31 1.01 -13.94
N GLU A 210 5.61 1.76 -13.08
CA GLU A 210 4.15 1.64 -12.95
C GLU A 210 3.42 2.36 -14.10
N PRO A 211 2.39 1.73 -14.70
CA PRO A 211 1.69 2.26 -15.86
C PRO A 211 0.61 3.28 -15.47
N LEU A 212 1.04 4.45 -14.98
CA LEU A 212 0.13 5.55 -14.67
C LEU A 212 -0.07 6.46 -15.89
N PRO A 213 -1.30 6.96 -16.14
CA PRO A 213 -1.54 7.96 -17.17
C PRO A 213 -0.75 9.26 -16.90
N GLU A 214 -0.38 9.94 -17.97
CA GLU A 214 0.22 11.27 -17.88
C GLU A 214 -0.77 12.28 -17.30
N VAL A 215 -0.26 13.19 -16.47
CA VAL A 215 -1.04 14.26 -15.85
C VAL A 215 -0.31 15.59 -16.00
N LEU A 216 -1.06 16.67 -16.14
CA LEU A 216 -0.52 18.02 -16.15
C LEU A 216 -0.32 18.49 -14.71
N ARG A 217 0.94 18.70 -14.32
CA ARG A 217 1.25 19.23 -12.99
C ARG A 217 0.74 20.66 -12.86
N ILE A 218 -0.05 20.94 -11.82
CA ILE A 218 -0.44 22.30 -11.47
C ILE A 218 0.79 23.02 -10.92
N THR A 219 1.32 23.94 -11.70
CA THR A 219 2.29 24.95 -11.27
C THR A 219 1.51 26.25 -11.06
N ALA A 220 1.75 26.94 -9.96
CA ALA A 220 1.06 28.19 -9.60
C ALA A 220 0.90 29.18 -10.76
#